data_AF-A0A8S8XSI4-F1
#
_entry.id   AF-A0A8S8XSI4-F1
#
_cell.length_a   1.000
_cell.length_b   1.000
_cell.length_c   1.000
_cell.angle_alpha   90.00
_cell.angle_beta   90.00
_cell.angle_gamma   90.00
#
_symmetry.space_group_name_H-M   'P 1'
#
loop_
_entity.id
_entity.type
_entity.pdbx_description
1 polymer ?
#
loop_
_entity_poly.entity_id
_entity_poly.type
_entity_poly.pdbx_seq_one_letter_code
_entity_poly.pdbx_strand_id
1 'polypeptide(L)'
;MKAEEAWGARWANCAHPLSHQFMSIACEKESLVVLAADLPTVEEIVQIIEDVGDHVCALKTHVDMVEDFNLEDWGAVVDAARSKGMLLFEDRKFADIGRVAKTQMGGLYDIRVWSDLVTSHSVSGPDVVDGIAEAWDEVERVGGVLLLAQMSSSGNLLEDSYTDKTLEMGTASPHVVGYIGNGSNPSELGILRSKVGEGR
;
A
#
# COMPACT_ATOMS: atom_id res chain seq x y z
N MET A 1 -3.66 -11.61 22.01
CA MET A 1 -5.05 -11.72 21.50
C MET A 1 -4.97 -12.25 20.08
N LYS A 2 -5.86 -13.14 19.62
CA LYS A 2 -5.82 -13.57 18.21
C LYS A 2 -6.25 -12.42 17.31
N ALA A 3 -5.69 -12.32 16.09
CA ALA A 3 -6.01 -11.23 15.16
C ALA A 3 -7.52 -11.16 14.86
N GLU A 4 -8.16 -12.30 14.62
CA GLU A 4 -9.62 -12.38 14.42
C GLU A 4 -10.42 -11.72 15.57
N GLU A 5 -10.04 -11.96 16.82
CA GLU A 5 -10.70 -11.38 17.99
C GLU A 5 -10.46 -9.88 18.09
N ALA A 6 -9.25 -9.42 17.80
CA ALA A 6 -8.87 -8.01 17.85
C ALA A 6 -9.57 -7.17 16.77
N TRP A 7 -9.72 -7.73 15.57
CA TRP A 7 -10.25 -7.03 14.40
C TRP A 7 -11.75 -7.28 14.15
N GLY A 8 -12.31 -8.35 14.70
CA GLY A 8 -13.75 -8.64 14.71
C GLY A 8 -14.37 -8.64 13.31
N ALA A 9 -15.38 -7.78 13.11
CA ALA A 9 -16.08 -7.67 11.82
C ALA A 9 -15.13 -7.35 10.65
N ARG A 10 -14.03 -6.63 10.90
CA ARG A 10 -13.05 -6.33 9.85
C ARG A 10 -12.32 -7.56 9.35
N TRP A 11 -11.97 -8.45 10.27
CA TRP A 11 -11.41 -9.74 9.90
C TRP A 11 -12.43 -10.57 9.10
N ALA A 12 -13.64 -10.70 9.63
CA ALA A 12 -14.67 -11.56 9.03
C ALA A 12 -15.12 -11.09 7.63
N ASN A 13 -15.17 -9.77 7.40
CA ASN A 13 -15.69 -9.18 6.17
C ASN A 13 -14.60 -8.89 5.13
N CYS A 14 -13.32 -9.03 5.47
CA CYS A 14 -12.24 -8.82 4.52
C CYS A 14 -11.90 -10.12 3.78
N ALA A 15 -11.87 -10.06 2.44
CA ALA A 15 -11.52 -11.20 1.60
C ALA A 15 -10.04 -11.25 1.20
N HIS A 16 -9.34 -10.11 1.25
CA HIS A 16 -8.01 -10.03 0.66
C HIS A 16 -6.93 -10.61 1.59
N PRO A 17 -6.06 -11.53 1.11
CA PRO A 17 -5.06 -12.19 1.95
C PRO A 17 -4.06 -11.20 2.57
N LEU A 18 -3.63 -10.17 1.84
CA LEU A 18 -2.73 -9.14 2.39
C LEU A 18 -3.35 -8.34 3.54
N SER A 19 -4.68 -8.15 3.55
CA SER A 19 -5.34 -7.47 4.65
C SER A 19 -5.32 -8.34 5.91
N HIS A 20 -5.55 -9.65 5.78
CA HIS A 20 -5.38 -10.61 6.88
C HIS A 20 -3.94 -10.67 7.38
N GLN A 21 -2.97 -10.63 6.46
CA GLN A 21 -1.55 -10.61 6.79
C GLN A 21 -1.19 -9.34 7.58
N PHE A 22 -1.60 -8.15 7.11
CA PHE A 22 -1.39 -6.90 7.84
C PHE A 22 -2.03 -6.93 9.23
N MET A 23 -3.29 -7.38 9.33
CA MET A 23 -4.01 -7.50 10.60
C MET A 23 -3.30 -8.45 11.57
N SER A 24 -2.71 -9.53 11.06
CA SER A 24 -1.93 -10.48 11.87
C SER A 24 -0.63 -9.87 12.36
N ILE A 25 0.15 -9.25 11.47
CA ILE A 25 1.41 -8.56 11.82
C ILE A 25 1.14 -7.47 12.88
N ALA A 26 0.07 -6.69 12.70
CA ALA A 26 -0.32 -5.63 13.62
C ALA A 26 -0.61 -6.16 15.03
N CYS A 27 -1.26 -7.32 15.13
CA CYS A 27 -1.53 -7.96 16.41
C CYS A 27 -0.27 -8.59 17.03
N GLU A 28 0.58 -9.21 16.22
CA GLU A 28 1.84 -9.81 16.68
C GLU A 28 2.81 -8.76 17.23
N LYS A 29 2.90 -7.61 16.55
CA LYS A 29 3.79 -6.51 16.92
C LYS A 29 3.16 -5.47 17.85
N GLU A 30 1.87 -5.63 18.17
CA GLU A 30 1.07 -4.63 18.88
C GLU A 30 1.23 -3.21 18.30
N SER A 31 1.22 -3.12 16.97
CA SER A 31 1.55 -1.91 16.22
C SER A 31 0.59 -1.71 15.04
N LEU A 32 0.42 -0.46 14.64
CA LEU A 32 -0.25 -0.08 13.38
C LEU A 32 0.66 0.81 12.52
N VAL A 33 1.95 0.89 12.89
CA VAL A 33 2.90 1.81 12.26
C VAL A 33 3.29 1.27 10.89
N VAL A 34 3.24 2.15 9.89
CA VAL A 34 3.85 1.97 8.57
C VAL A 34 5.00 2.97 8.50
N LEU A 35 6.23 2.49 8.31
CA LEU A 35 7.42 3.33 8.24
C LEU A 35 7.54 3.93 6.83
N ALA A 36 7.53 5.25 6.72
CA ALA A 36 7.93 5.94 5.49
C ALA A 36 9.46 6.05 5.44
N ALA A 37 10.11 5.19 4.66
CA ALA A 37 11.56 5.18 4.48
C ALA A 37 11.97 6.01 3.26
N ASP A 38 11.73 7.32 3.32
CA ASP A 38 12.10 8.26 2.26
C ASP A 38 13.59 8.66 2.40
N LEU A 39 14.49 7.67 2.21
CA LEU A 39 15.95 7.79 2.33
C LEU A 39 16.63 7.56 0.98
N PRO A 40 17.78 8.21 0.71
CA PRO A 40 18.36 8.24 -0.64
C PRO A 40 19.17 7.01 -1.02
N THR A 41 19.58 6.15 -0.07
CA THR A 41 20.43 4.99 -0.36
C THR A 41 19.86 3.67 0.16
N VAL A 42 20.21 2.57 -0.51
CA VAL A 42 19.87 1.21 -0.07
C VAL A 42 20.38 0.94 1.36
N GLU A 43 21.60 1.34 1.67
CA GLU A 43 22.22 1.14 2.99
C GLU A 43 21.43 1.83 4.11
N GLU A 44 21.04 3.09 3.92
CA GLU A 44 20.26 3.83 4.92
C GLU A 44 18.87 3.22 5.13
N ILE A 45 18.23 2.73 4.06
CA ILE A 45 16.93 2.04 4.15
C ILE A 45 17.07 0.72 4.93
N VAL A 46 18.10 -0.08 4.65
CA VAL A 46 18.36 -1.32 5.40
C VAL A 46 18.63 -1.01 6.87
N GLN A 47 19.45 0.00 7.17
CA GLN A 47 19.78 0.36 8.54
C GLN A 47 18.53 0.78 9.35
N ILE A 48 17.64 1.61 8.78
CA ILE A 48 16.42 2.00 9.50
C ILE A 48 15.49 0.80 9.72
N ILE A 49 15.42 -0.16 8.79
CA ILE A 49 14.65 -1.39 8.99
C ILE A 49 15.22 -2.21 10.15
N GLU A 50 16.55 -2.33 10.25
CA GLU A 50 17.18 -3.05 11.36
C GLU A 50 16.90 -2.39 12.71
N ASP A 51 16.89 -1.06 12.75
CA ASP A 51 16.69 -0.29 13.97
C ASP A 51 15.25 -0.37 14.51
N VAL A 52 14.24 -0.36 13.63
CA VAL A 52 12.82 -0.23 14.06
C VAL A 52 11.89 -1.33 13.57
N GLY A 53 12.35 -2.24 12.71
CA GLY A 53 11.51 -3.19 12.00
C GLY A 53 10.68 -4.11 12.91
N ASP A 54 11.17 -4.44 14.10
CA ASP A 54 10.46 -5.26 15.09
C ASP A 54 9.17 -4.58 15.63
N HIS A 55 9.01 -3.27 15.42
CA HIS A 55 7.86 -2.47 15.89
C HIS A 55 6.99 -1.91 14.76
N VAL A 56 7.30 -2.20 13.50
CA VAL A 56 6.63 -1.63 12.32
C VAL A 56 5.94 -2.73 11.50
N CYS A 57 4.74 -2.49 11.01
CA CYS A 57 3.96 -3.48 10.26
C CYS A 57 4.30 -3.53 8.77
N ALA A 58 4.63 -2.38 8.18
CA ALA A 58 4.97 -2.29 6.77
C ALA A 58 6.02 -1.20 6.51
N LEU A 59 6.82 -1.40 5.46
CA LEU A 59 7.76 -0.43 4.93
C LEU A 59 7.13 0.25 3.72
N LYS A 60 6.93 1.56 3.79
CA LYS A 60 6.55 2.41 2.66
C LYS A 60 7.81 2.98 2.00
N THR A 61 7.98 2.74 0.71
CA THR A 61 9.11 3.22 -0.09
C THR A 61 8.68 4.22 -1.17
N HIS A 62 9.65 4.98 -1.65
CA HIS A 62 9.62 5.63 -2.96
C HIS A 62 10.92 5.20 -3.66
N VAL A 63 10.90 4.05 -4.34
CA VAL A 63 12.10 3.47 -4.95
C VAL A 63 12.75 4.42 -5.98
N ASP A 64 11.95 5.32 -6.56
CA ASP A 64 12.39 6.34 -7.51
C ASP A 64 13.12 7.53 -6.87
N MET A 65 13.23 7.58 -5.54
CA MET A 65 14.06 8.53 -4.81
C MET A 65 15.44 7.96 -4.44
N VAL A 66 15.67 6.67 -4.67
CA VAL A 66 16.91 5.98 -4.28
C VAL A 66 17.97 6.20 -5.36
N GLU A 67 19.05 6.89 -4.99
CA GLU A 67 20.08 7.37 -5.91
C GLU A 67 20.96 6.24 -6.46
N ASP A 68 21.21 5.21 -5.65
CA ASP A 68 22.05 4.06 -5.95
C ASP A 68 21.24 2.81 -6.35
N PHE A 69 19.97 3.00 -6.74
CA PHE A 69 19.09 1.88 -7.07
C PHE A 69 19.66 1.00 -8.18
N ASN A 70 19.72 -0.29 -7.86
CA ASN A 70 19.66 -1.37 -8.82
C ASN A 70 18.89 -2.53 -8.20
N LEU A 71 18.32 -3.40 -9.04
CA LEU A 71 17.42 -4.44 -8.58
C LEU A 71 18.12 -5.51 -7.71
N GLU A 72 19.42 -5.75 -7.94
CA GLU A 72 20.20 -6.72 -7.16
C GLU A 72 20.40 -6.23 -5.73
N ASP A 73 20.91 -5.00 -5.56
CA ASP A 73 21.12 -4.42 -4.23
C ASP A 73 19.79 -4.11 -3.51
N TRP A 74 18.73 -3.78 -4.25
CA TRP A 74 17.38 -3.61 -3.68
C TRP A 74 16.88 -4.89 -3.00
N GLY A 75 17.38 -6.06 -3.41
CA GLY A 75 17.13 -7.32 -2.72
C GLY A 75 17.43 -7.27 -1.22
N ALA A 76 18.43 -6.50 -0.79
CA ALA A 76 18.77 -6.32 0.62
C ALA A 76 17.66 -5.61 1.42
N VAL A 77 16.98 -4.63 0.83
CA VAL A 77 15.82 -3.95 1.45
C VAL A 77 14.66 -4.92 1.61
N VAL A 78 14.40 -5.70 0.57
CA VAL A 78 13.35 -6.73 0.59
C VAL A 78 13.63 -7.75 1.68
N ASP A 79 14.84 -8.30 1.71
CA ASP A 79 15.26 -9.31 2.68
C ASP A 79 15.21 -8.78 4.12
N ALA A 80 15.67 -7.55 4.36
CA ALA A 80 15.60 -6.89 5.67
C ALA A 80 14.15 -6.72 6.13
N ALA A 81 13.27 -6.19 5.28
CA ALA A 81 11.86 -6.01 5.62
C ALA A 81 11.16 -7.36 5.91
N ARG A 82 11.44 -8.39 5.10
CA ARG A 82 10.89 -9.74 5.29
C ARG A 82 11.40 -10.41 6.54
N SER A 83 12.69 -10.25 6.88
CA SER A 83 13.28 -10.83 8.10
C SER A 83 12.62 -10.27 9.36
N LYS A 84 12.17 -9.01 9.31
CA LYS A 84 11.40 -8.35 10.36
C LYS A 84 9.90 -8.63 10.27
N GLY A 85 9.40 -9.41 9.31
CA GLY A 85 7.97 -9.70 9.16
C GLY A 85 7.14 -8.49 8.72
N MET A 86 7.71 -7.59 7.92
CA MET A 86 7.03 -6.40 7.40
C MET A 86 6.42 -6.67 6.00
N LEU A 87 5.31 -6.01 5.69
CA LEU A 87 4.85 -5.86 4.30
C LEU A 87 5.67 -4.79 3.57
N LEU A 88 5.88 -4.96 2.27
CA LEU A 88 6.47 -3.92 1.42
C LEU A 88 5.38 -3.15 0.66
N PHE A 89 5.46 -1.83 0.73
CA PHE A 89 4.47 -0.91 0.17
C PHE A 89 5.19 0.16 -0.66
N GLU A 90 5.04 0.13 -1.97
CA GLU A 90 5.60 1.15 -2.86
C GLU A 90 4.59 2.28 -3.11
N ASP A 91 4.91 3.49 -2.66
CA ASP A 91 4.03 4.66 -2.74
C ASP A 91 4.12 5.39 -4.09
N ARG A 92 3.99 4.61 -5.17
CA ARG A 92 4.20 5.07 -6.55
C ARG A 92 3.15 6.03 -7.07
N LYS A 93 1.95 6.04 -6.48
CA LYS A 93 0.78 6.86 -6.87
C LYS A 93 0.47 6.76 -8.37
N PHE A 94 0.28 5.54 -8.87
CA PHE A 94 -0.09 5.31 -10.27
C PHE A 94 -1.32 6.13 -10.68
N ALA A 95 -1.23 6.84 -11.80
CA ALA A 95 -2.28 7.77 -12.26
C ALA A 95 -2.41 7.78 -13.80
N ASP A 96 -2.15 6.65 -14.44
CA ASP A 96 -2.25 6.46 -15.89
C ASP A 96 -3.34 5.42 -16.21
N ILE A 97 -3.57 5.12 -17.48
CA ILE A 97 -4.50 4.06 -17.91
C ILE A 97 -3.92 2.66 -17.64
N GLY A 98 -4.79 1.65 -17.54
CA GLY A 98 -4.43 0.29 -17.13
C GLY A 98 -3.19 -0.30 -17.81
N ARG A 99 -3.14 -0.28 -19.14
CA ARG A 99 -1.98 -0.81 -19.90
C ARG A 99 -0.67 -0.11 -19.54
N VAL A 100 -0.71 1.19 -19.31
CA VAL A 100 0.49 1.96 -18.96
C VAL A 100 0.91 1.65 -17.53
N ALA A 101 -0.04 1.62 -16.59
CA ALA A 101 0.22 1.23 -15.20
C ALA A 101 0.82 -0.18 -15.09
N LYS A 102 0.28 -1.15 -15.84
CA LYS A 102 0.82 -2.51 -15.97
C LYS A 102 2.30 -2.49 -16.41
N THR A 103 2.61 -1.70 -17.43
CA THR A 103 3.97 -1.60 -17.97
C THR A 103 4.91 -0.92 -16.97
N GLN A 104 4.44 0.11 -16.26
CA GLN A 104 5.21 0.82 -15.24
C GLN A 104 5.55 -0.07 -14.05
N MET A 105 4.65 -1.00 -13.67
CA MET A 105 4.91 -2.00 -12.62
C MET A 105 6.13 -2.90 -12.93
N GLY A 106 6.40 -3.19 -14.21
CA GLY A 106 7.51 -4.05 -14.63
C GLY A 106 8.74 -3.33 -15.19
N GLY A 107 8.77 -1.99 -15.14
CA GLY A 107 9.84 -1.18 -15.72
C GLY A 107 11.17 -1.30 -14.97
N LEU A 108 11.98 -0.23 -14.97
CA LEU A 108 13.31 -0.21 -14.33
C LEU A 108 13.33 -0.77 -12.90
N TYR A 109 12.30 -0.45 -12.12
CA TYR A 109 12.21 -0.84 -10.71
C TYR A 109 11.57 -2.22 -10.47
N ASP A 110 10.96 -2.80 -11.51
CA ASP A 110 10.18 -4.05 -11.48
C ASP A 110 9.34 -4.23 -10.18
N ILE A 111 8.58 -3.20 -9.80
CA ILE A 111 7.78 -3.11 -8.56
C ILE A 111 6.98 -4.38 -8.28
N ARG A 112 6.45 -5.01 -9.34
CA ARG A 112 5.65 -6.25 -9.27
C ARG A 112 6.39 -7.44 -8.64
N VAL A 113 7.72 -7.49 -8.64
CA VAL A 113 8.46 -8.68 -8.10
C VAL A 113 8.72 -8.61 -6.61
N TRP A 114 8.68 -7.42 -6.00
CA TRP A 114 9.02 -7.24 -4.58
C TRP A 114 7.93 -6.58 -3.73
N SER A 115 7.16 -5.65 -4.28
CA SER A 115 6.17 -4.91 -3.50
C SER A 115 4.91 -5.75 -3.25
N ASP A 116 4.34 -5.69 -2.05
CA ASP A 116 3.04 -6.29 -1.72
C ASP A 116 1.90 -5.32 -1.98
N LEU A 117 2.14 -4.04 -1.70
CA LEU A 117 1.13 -2.99 -1.79
C LEU A 117 1.62 -1.86 -2.70
N VAL A 118 0.72 -1.25 -3.46
CA VAL A 118 1.03 -0.02 -4.20
C VAL A 118 -0.06 1.02 -4.04
N THR A 119 0.27 2.29 -4.22
CA THR A 119 -0.74 3.35 -4.30
C THR A 119 -1.17 3.67 -5.72
N SER A 120 -2.44 4.00 -5.90
CA SER A 120 -2.97 4.51 -7.17
C SER A 120 -4.05 5.58 -6.97
N HIS A 121 -4.05 6.60 -7.83
CA HIS A 121 -5.16 7.53 -7.99
C HIS A 121 -6.28 6.88 -8.80
N SER A 122 -7.53 7.15 -8.43
CA SER A 122 -8.71 6.69 -9.19
C SER A 122 -9.06 7.59 -10.39
N VAL A 123 -8.21 8.58 -10.71
CA VAL A 123 -8.51 9.60 -11.75
C VAL A 123 -8.70 8.99 -13.15
N SER A 124 -8.01 7.88 -13.43
CA SER A 124 -8.04 7.21 -14.74
C SER A 124 -9.16 6.17 -14.87
N GLY A 125 -10.00 5.99 -13.84
CA GLY A 125 -11.02 4.95 -13.79
C GLY A 125 -10.48 3.57 -13.36
N PRO A 126 -11.35 2.55 -13.30
CA PRO A 126 -11.03 1.24 -12.70
C PRO A 126 -9.91 0.48 -13.41
N ASP A 127 -9.73 0.66 -14.72
CA ASP A 127 -8.73 -0.04 -15.52
C ASP A 127 -7.30 0.11 -14.96
N VAL A 128 -7.00 1.20 -14.24
CA VAL A 128 -5.69 1.37 -13.58
C VAL A 128 -5.42 0.27 -12.55
N VAL A 129 -6.44 -0.12 -11.77
CA VAL A 129 -6.35 -1.18 -10.76
C VAL A 129 -6.19 -2.53 -11.45
N ASP A 130 -6.98 -2.78 -12.50
CA ASP A 130 -6.92 -4.05 -13.23
C ASP A 130 -5.56 -4.24 -13.92
N GLY A 131 -5.00 -3.17 -14.52
CA GLY A 131 -3.67 -3.21 -15.11
C GLY A 131 -2.56 -3.46 -14.09
N ILE A 132 -2.65 -2.86 -12.90
CA ILE A 132 -1.71 -3.13 -11.80
C ILE A 132 -1.82 -4.59 -11.33
N ALA A 133 -3.03 -5.11 -11.18
CA ALA A 133 -3.27 -6.50 -10.80
C ALA A 133 -2.71 -7.48 -11.83
N GLU A 134 -2.96 -7.24 -13.12
CA GLU A 134 -2.43 -8.05 -14.22
C GLU A 134 -0.89 -8.09 -14.22
N ALA A 135 -0.22 -7.02 -13.78
CA ALA A 135 1.23 -7.00 -13.66
C ALA A 135 1.76 -7.96 -12.58
N TRP A 136 1.04 -8.11 -11.46
CA TRP A 136 1.37 -9.10 -10.43
C TRP A 136 1.07 -10.53 -10.90
N ASP A 137 -0.02 -10.73 -11.65
CA ASP A 137 -0.37 -12.03 -12.24
C ASP A 137 0.73 -12.54 -13.19
N GLU A 138 1.36 -11.65 -13.98
CA GLU A 138 2.48 -12.00 -14.89
C GLU A 138 3.71 -12.57 -14.17
N VAL A 139 3.84 -12.32 -12.87
CA VAL A 139 4.93 -12.82 -12.02
C VAL A 139 4.42 -13.75 -10.92
N GLU A 140 3.20 -14.27 -11.07
CA GLU A 140 2.55 -15.24 -10.16
C GLU A 140 2.49 -14.76 -8.70
N ARG A 141 2.31 -13.44 -8.48
CA ARG A 141 2.16 -12.84 -7.16
C ARG A 141 0.75 -12.28 -6.96
N VAL A 142 0.36 -12.12 -5.69
CA VAL A 142 -0.86 -11.42 -5.30
C VAL A 142 -0.46 -10.15 -4.59
N GLY A 143 -0.88 -9.00 -5.12
CA GLY A 143 -0.66 -7.69 -4.52
C GLY A 143 -1.96 -6.94 -4.26
N GLY A 144 -1.85 -5.85 -3.50
CA GLY A 144 -2.97 -5.02 -3.09
C GLY A 144 -2.80 -3.55 -3.47
N VAL A 145 -3.87 -2.92 -3.91
CA VAL A 145 -3.89 -1.50 -4.25
C VAL A 145 -4.50 -0.69 -3.10
N LEU A 146 -3.82 0.37 -2.69
CA LEU A 146 -4.34 1.42 -1.83
C LEU A 146 -4.72 2.63 -2.70
N LEU A 147 -6.02 2.94 -2.75
CA LEU A 147 -6.48 4.07 -3.55
C LEU A 147 -6.34 5.39 -2.79
N LEU A 148 -5.85 6.44 -3.44
CA LEU A 148 -5.84 7.78 -2.85
C LEU A 148 -7.25 8.37 -2.87
N ALA A 149 -7.94 8.30 -1.74
CA ALA A 149 -9.29 8.84 -1.58
C ALA A 149 -9.26 10.30 -1.12
N GLN A 150 -8.25 10.69 -0.34
CA GLN A 150 -7.99 12.06 0.12
C GLN A 150 -6.48 12.33 0.14
N MET A 151 -6.09 13.60 0.19
CA MET A 151 -4.69 14.03 0.31
C MET A 151 -4.55 15.15 1.34
N SER A 152 -3.39 15.21 1.99
CA SER A 152 -3.06 16.27 2.97
C SER A 152 -2.50 17.55 2.34
N SER A 153 -2.22 17.54 1.04
CA SER A 153 -1.64 18.69 0.34
C SER A 153 -2.65 19.83 0.22
N SER A 154 -2.17 21.05 0.45
CA SER A 154 -2.98 22.27 0.32
C SER A 154 -3.45 22.45 -1.13
N GLY A 155 -4.73 22.74 -1.32
CA GLY A 155 -5.33 23.00 -2.64
C GLY A 155 -5.48 21.78 -3.54
N ASN A 156 -5.42 20.56 -2.98
CA ASN A 156 -5.66 19.34 -3.75
C ASN A 156 -7.12 19.28 -4.26
N LEU A 157 -7.34 18.53 -5.33
CA LEU A 157 -8.62 18.42 -6.03
C LEU A 157 -9.44 17.20 -5.61
N LEU A 158 -9.02 16.48 -4.55
CA LEU A 158 -9.73 15.29 -4.07
C LEU A 158 -10.86 15.73 -3.12
N GLU A 159 -11.86 16.40 -3.70
CA GLU A 159 -13.07 16.81 -2.99
C GLU A 159 -13.94 15.60 -2.58
N ASP A 160 -14.92 15.81 -1.71
CA ASP A 160 -15.80 14.73 -1.21
C ASP A 160 -16.43 13.86 -2.33
N SER A 161 -16.81 14.48 -3.45
CA SER A 161 -17.37 13.77 -4.59
C SER A 161 -16.36 12.87 -5.31
N TYR A 162 -15.07 13.25 -5.29
CA TYR A 162 -13.99 12.39 -5.76
C TYR A 162 -13.83 11.21 -4.79
N THR A 163 -13.73 11.48 -3.49
CA THR A 163 -13.63 10.44 -2.45
C THR A 163 -14.73 9.40 -2.59
N ASP A 164 -16.00 9.81 -2.73
CA ASP A 164 -17.13 8.88 -2.85
C ASP A 164 -17.00 7.97 -4.09
N LYS A 165 -16.57 8.53 -5.24
CA LYS A 165 -16.32 7.73 -6.45
C LYS A 165 -15.12 6.80 -6.31
N THR A 166 -14.07 7.23 -5.60
CA THR A 166 -12.93 6.37 -5.28
C THR A 166 -13.36 5.19 -4.41
N LEU A 167 -14.24 5.42 -3.44
CA LEU A 167 -14.77 4.36 -2.59
C LEU A 167 -15.65 3.38 -3.37
N GLU A 168 -16.54 3.88 -4.24
CA GLU A 168 -17.36 3.06 -5.13
C GLU A 168 -16.50 2.17 -6.03
N MET A 169 -15.53 2.78 -6.73
CA MET A 169 -14.59 2.07 -7.60
C MET A 169 -13.79 1.02 -6.82
N GLY A 170 -13.27 1.40 -5.66
CA GLY A 170 -12.53 0.50 -4.81
C GLY A 170 -13.39 -0.69 -4.41
N THR A 171 -14.57 -0.44 -3.83
CA THR A 171 -15.48 -1.47 -3.28
C THR A 171 -15.86 -2.53 -4.32
N ALA A 172 -15.96 -2.14 -5.59
CA ALA A 172 -16.25 -3.05 -6.70
C ALA A 172 -15.07 -3.94 -7.13
N SER A 173 -13.82 -3.62 -6.75
CA SER A 173 -12.62 -4.35 -7.15
C SER A 173 -12.06 -5.22 -6.02
N PRO A 174 -11.73 -6.51 -6.26
CA PRO A 174 -11.11 -7.37 -5.25
C PRO A 174 -9.64 -7.00 -4.99
N HIS A 175 -8.99 -6.27 -5.90
CA HIS A 175 -7.57 -5.92 -5.80
C HIS A 175 -7.31 -4.70 -4.89
N VAL A 176 -8.35 -3.95 -4.54
CA VAL A 176 -8.22 -2.80 -3.65
C VAL A 176 -8.37 -3.23 -2.20
N VAL A 177 -7.32 -3.03 -1.41
CA VAL A 177 -7.25 -3.50 -0.01
C VAL A 177 -7.54 -2.40 1.01
N GLY A 178 -7.56 -1.14 0.57
CA GLY A 178 -7.76 0.01 1.44
C GLY A 178 -7.58 1.34 0.72
N TYR A 179 -7.49 2.41 1.50
CA TYR A 179 -7.49 3.79 1.00
C TYR A 179 -6.49 4.65 1.77
N ILE A 180 -5.85 5.58 1.06
CA ILE A 180 -5.08 6.67 1.67
C ILE A 180 -6.04 7.83 1.94
N GLY A 181 -6.05 8.27 3.21
CA GLY A 181 -6.85 9.38 3.70
C GLY A 181 -6.01 10.58 4.14
N ASN A 182 -6.66 11.67 4.55
CA ASN A 182 -5.97 12.87 5.01
C ASN A 182 -5.44 12.74 6.45
N GLY A 183 -4.18 12.32 6.57
CA GLY A 183 -3.47 12.17 7.86
C GLY A 183 -3.41 13.42 8.74
N SER A 184 -3.51 14.62 8.17
CA SER A 184 -3.46 15.87 8.96
C SER A 184 -4.80 16.27 9.56
N ASN A 185 -5.90 15.59 9.20
CA ASN A 185 -7.23 15.84 9.73
C ASN A 185 -7.89 14.55 10.28
N PRO A 186 -7.75 14.27 11.60
CA PRO A 186 -8.35 13.08 12.22
C PRO A 186 -9.87 12.98 12.07
N SER A 187 -10.57 14.12 11.96
CA SER A 187 -12.03 14.12 11.78
C SER A 187 -12.44 13.61 10.41
N GLU A 188 -11.74 14.03 9.36
CA GLU A 188 -11.94 13.53 7.99
C GLU A 188 -11.61 12.05 7.88
N LEU A 189 -10.56 11.58 8.56
CA LEU A 189 -10.24 10.15 8.63
C LEU A 189 -11.35 9.33 9.29
N GLY A 190 -11.97 9.84 10.36
CA GLY A 190 -13.12 9.18 10.99
C GLY A 190 -14.33 9.07 10.06
N ILE A 191 -14.58 10.12 9.27
CA ILE A 191 -15.65 10.13 8.25
C ILE A 191 -15.32 9.13 7.14
N LEU A 192 -14.09 9.18 6.59
CA LEU A 192 -13.64 8.23 5.56
C LEU A 192 -13.76 6.80 6.06
N ARG A 193 -13.28 6.52 7.28
CA ARG A 193 -13.34 5.19 7.90
C ARG A 193 -14.77 4.67 8.01
N SER A 194 -15.72 5.55 8.32
CA SER A 194 -17.14 5.21 8.38
C SER A 194 -17.73 4.90 7.00
N LYS A 195 -17.30 5.63 5.96
CA LYS A 195 -17.74 5.41 4.57
C LYS A 195 -17.19 4.12 3.94
N VAL A 196 -15.95 3.75 4.26
CA VAL A 196 -15.32 2.52 3.73
C VAL A 196 -16.02 1.25 4.22
N GLY A 197 -16.71 1.30 5.37
CA GLY A 197 -17.41 0.17 5.96
C GLY A 197 -16.47 -0.79 6.70
N GLU A 198 -16.88 -2.04 6.85
CA GLU A 198 -16.19 -3.03 7.69
C GLU A 198 -15.33 -4.03 6.88
N GLY A 199 -15.36 -4.03 5.55
CA GLY A 199 -14.63 -5.03 4.75
C GLY A 199 -13.21 -4.66 4.33
N ARG A 200 -12.77 -3.44 4.63
CA ARG A 200 -11.49 -2.82 4.19
C ARG A 200 -10.99 -1.83 5.24
#